data_AF-A0A1I1SIB2-F1
#
_entry.id   AF-A0A1I1SIB2-F1
#
_cell.length_a   1.000
_cell.length_b   1.000
_cell.length_c   1.000
_cell.angle_alpha   90.00
_cell.angle_beta   90.00
_cell.angle_gamma   90.00
#
_symmetry.space_group_name_H-M   'P 1'
#
loop_
_entity.id
_entity.type
_entity.pdbx_description
1 polymer ?
#
loop_
_entity_poly.entity_id
_entity_poly.type
_entity_poly.pdbx_seq_one_letter_code
_entity_poly.pdbx_strand_id
1 'polypeptide(L)'
;MVKYNNNWPSIFQTEKEKIQQALGSTALKIEHIGSTAVTGLMSKPIIDILLVVPHPSAEASYALQLQQAGYILRIREPEFQEHRMFLGIDPAVHLHVYGPGSQEAKDLILFRDWLRKNDTDRLKYQEF
;
A
#
# COMPACT_ATOMS: atom_id res chain seq x y z
N MET A 1 11.63 11.20 -10.27
CA MET A 1 10.33 11.53 -9.62
C MET A 1 9.50 12.38 -10.58
N VAL A 2 8.19 12.46 -10.36
CA VAL A 2 7.26 13.31 -11.12
C VAL A 2 6.50 14.24 -10.16
N LYS A 3 5.93 15.33 -10.69
CA LYS A 3 5.04 16.22 -9.93
C LYS A 3 3.83 15.42 -9.42
N TYR A 4 3.28 15.85 -8.29
CA TYR A 4 2.07 15.25 -7.74
C TYR A 4 0.97 15.19 -8.81
N ASN A 5 0.39 14.00 -8.98
CA ASN A 5 -0.70 13.78 -9.91
C ASN A 5 -2.02 13.66 -9.14
N ASN A 6 -2.97 14.56 -9.42
CA ASN A 6 -4.30 14.58 -8.79
C ASN A 6 -5.14 13.33 -9.08
N ASN A 7 -4.73 12.48 -10.02
CA ASN A 7 -5.39 11.21 -10.30
C ASN A 7 -4.90 10.07 -9.38
N TRP A 8 -3.80 10.22 -8.62
CA TRP A 8 -3.34 9.15 -7.73
C TRP A 8 -4.39 8.69 -6.70
N PRO A 9 -5.17 9.59 -6.05
CA PRO A 9 -6.26 9.16 -5.18
C PRO A 9 -7.33 8.33 -5.90
N SER A 10 -7.68 8.66 -7.15
CA SER A 10 -8.68 7.89 -7.90
C SER A 10 -8.13 6.55 -8.36
N ILE A 11 -6.85 6.47 -8.76
CA ILE A 11 -6.18 5.21 -9.08
C ILE A 11 -6.15 4.30 -7.85
N PHE A 12 -5.78 4.85 -6.68
CA PHE A 12 -5.85 4.10 -5.42
C PHE A 12 -7.26 3.59 -5.14
N GLN A 13 -8.29 4.42 -5.33
CA GLN A 13 -9.67 4.02 -5.07
C GLN A 13 -10.10 2.84 -5.95
N THR A 14 -9.77 2.86 -7.24
CA THR A 14 -10.01 1.72 -8.15
C THR A 14 -9.30 0.45 -7.69
N GLU A 15 -8.03 0.56 -7.29
CA GLU A 15 -7.26 -0.59 -6.80
C GLU A 15 -7.79 -1.12 -5.46
N LYS A 16 -8.21 -0.23 -4.55
CA LYS A 16 -8.86 -0.60 -3.29
C LYS A 16 -10.14 -1.39 -3.53
N GLU A 17 -10.98 -0.95 -4.46
CA GLU A 17 -12.21 -1.66 -4.82
C GLU A 17 -11.91 -3.03 -5.42
N LYS A 18 -10.91 -3.13 -6.30
CA LYS A 18 -10.46 -4.41 -6.86
C LYS A 18 -10.00 -5.39 -5.78
N ILE A 19 -9.18 -4.94 -4.83
CA ILE A 19 -8.72 -5.76 -3.69
C ILE A 19 -9.91 -6.17 -2.81
N GLN A 20 -10.82 -5.24 -2.51
CA GLN A 20 -11.99 -5.49 -1.68
C GLN A 20 -12.94 -6.52 -2.33
N GLN A 21 -13.12 -6.47 -3.64
CA GLN A 21 -13.91 -7.45 -4.40
C GLN A 21 -13.24 -8.83 -4.40
N ALA A 22 -11.92 -8.89 -4.55
CA ALA A 22 -11.17 -10.15 -4.58
C ALA A 22 -11.15 -10.86 -3.21
N LEU A 23 -11.08 -10.10 -2.11
CA LEU A 23 -10.86 -10.64 -0.77
C LEU A 23 -12.08 -10.63 0.14
N GLY A 24 -13.11 -9.82 -0.16
CA GLY A 24 -14.28 -9.68 0.70
C GLY A 24 -13.88 -9.35 2.15
N SER A 25 -14.42 -10.11 3.10
CA SER A 25 -14.13 -9.93 4.54
C SER A 25 -12.70 -10.28 4.94
N THR A 26 -11.90 -10.92 4.09
CA THR A 26 -10.48 -11.19 4.36
C THR A 26 -9.66 -9.90 4.34
N ALA A 27 -10.06 -8.88 3.58
CA ALA A 27 -9.44 -7.56 3.63
C ALA A 27 -9.98 -6.78 4.84
N LEU A 28 -9.23 -6.79 5.94
CA LEU A 28 -9.61 -6.13 7.19
C LEU A 28 -9.42 -4.60 7.14
N LYS A 29 -8.43 -4.14 6.39
CA LYS A 29 -8.15 -2.72 6.17
C LYS A 29 -7.38 -2.55 4.86
N ILE A 30 -7.72 -1.50 4.11
CA ILE A 30 -7.02 -1.08 2.88
C ILE A 30 -6.79 0.42 2.94
N GLU A 31 -5.53 0.84 2.92
CA GLU A 31 -5.09 2.23 3.08
C GLU A 31 -4.13 2.64 1.96
N HIS A 32 -4.28 3.87 1.46
CA HIS A 32 -3.29 4.49 0.57
C HIS A 32 -2.14 4.97 1.43
N ILE A 33 -0.92 4.48 1.17
CA ILE A 33 0.30 4.86 1.86
C ILE A 33 1.35 5.36 0.86
N GLY A 34 2.56 5.61 1.34
CA GLY A 34 3.65 6.13 0.52
C GLY A 34 3.42 7.57 0.05
N SER A 35 4.35 8.06 -0.75
CA SER A 35 4.39 9.47 -1.16
C SER A 35 3.22 9.86 -2.06
N THR A 36 2.67 8.93 -2.85
CA THR A 36 1.51 9.21 -3.72
C THR A 36 0.22 9.45 -2.94
N ALA A 37 0.18 9.05 -1.67
CA ALA A 37 -0.91 9.37 -0.75
C ALA A 37 -0.81 10.79 -0.14
N VAL A 38 0.29 11.51 -0.35
CA VAL A 38 0.53 12.84 0.23
C VAL A 38 0.35 13.90 -0.86
N THR A 39 -0.72 14.69 -0.77
CA THR A 39 -1.03 15.74 -1.75
C THR A 39 0.11 16.74 -1.89
N GLY A 40 0.48 17.04 -3.14
CA GLY A 40 1.53 17.99 -3.48
C GLY A 40 2.97 17.45 -3.41
N LEU A 41 3.17 16.23 -2.92
CA LEU A 41 4.50 15.61 -2.82
C LEU A 41 4.92 14.99 -4.16
N MET A 42 6.13 15.34 -4.64
CA MET A 42 6.72 14.65 -5.80
C MET A 42 7.08 13.22 -5.44
N SER A 43 6.87 12.29 -6.38
CA SER A 43 7.09 10.86 -6.12
C SER A 43 7.42 10.10 -7.40
N LYS A 44 7.88 8.85 -7.25
CA LYS A 44 7.74 7.84 -8.31
C LYS A 44 6.23 7.56 -8.51
N PRO A 45 5.75 7.37 -9.75
CA PRO A 45 4.33 7.15 -10.03
C PRO A 45 3.93 5.69 -9.74
N ILE A 46 4.10 5.26 -8.49
CA ILE A 46 3.75 3.93 -7.99
C ILE A 46 2.77 4.13 -6.82
N ILE A 47 1.66 3.41 -6.84
CA ILE A 47 0.66 3.49 -5.77
C ILE A 47 1.03 2.46 -4.70
N ASP A 48 1.46 2.93 -3.54
CA ASP A 48 1.71 2.06 -2.39
C ASP A 48 0.40 1.87 -1.60
N ILE A 49 0.02 0.61 -1.39
CA ILE A 49 -1.21 0.21 -0.72
C ILE A 49 -0.85 -0.67 0.46
N LEU A 50 -1.40 -0.34 1.63
CA LEU A 50 -1.37 -1.21 2.80
C LEU A 50 -2.66 -2.02 2.85
N LEU A 51 -2.52 -3.34 2.90
CA LEU A 51 -3.58 -4.30 3.13
C LEU A 51 -3.34 -5.03 4.45
N VAL A 52 -4.35 -5.06 5.32
CA VAL A 52 -4.35 -5.89 6.53
C VAL A 52 -5.23 -7.11 6.30
N VAL A 53 -4.70 -8.30 6.53
CA VAL A 53 -5.42 -9.58 6.50
C VAL A 53 -5.27 -10.29 7.86
N PRO A 54 -6.12 -11.26 8.24
CA PRO A 54 -6.04 -11.91 9.55
C PRO A 54 -4.68 -12.55 9.84
N HIS A 55 -4.11 -13.28 8.86
CA HIS A 55 -2.85 -14.00 8.99
C HIS A 55 -2.04 -13.91 7.69
N PRO A 56 -1.05 -13.01 7.59
CA PRO A 56 -0.24 -12.86 6.38
C PRO A 56 0.58 -14.10 6.01
N SER A 57 0.99 -14.88 7.00
CA SER A 57 1.68 -16.16 6.75
C SER A 57 0.76 -17.21 6.12
N ALA A 58 -0.56 -17.09 6.27
CA ALA A 58 -1.55 -17.99 5.69
C ALA A 58 -1.91 -17.57 4.26
N GLU A 59 -0.92 -17.50 3.36
CA GLU A 59 -1.06 -17.05 1.97
C GLU A 59 -2.19 -17.74 1.21
N ALA A 60 -2.46 -19.02 1.49
CA ALA A 60 -3.55 -19.77 0.87
C ALA A 60 -4.94 -19.12 1.04
N SER A 61 -5.11 -18.24 2.03
CA SER A 61 -6.39 -17.55 2.29
C SER A 61 -6.63 -16.31 1.41
N TYR A 62 -5.61 -15.77 0.73
CA TYR A 62 -5.74 -14.51 -0.02
C TYR A 62 -4.85 -14.37 -1.26
N ALA A 63 -3.72 -15.07 -1.32
CA ALA A 63 -2.70 -14.83 -2.35
C ALA A 63 -3.21 -15.20 -3.75
N LEU A 64 -3.92 -16.32 -3.89
CA LEU A 64 -4.47 -16.76 -5.17
C LEU A 64 -5.50 -15.75 -5.71
N GLN A 65 -6.36 -15.22 -4.84
CA GLN A 65 -7.37 -14.22 -5.21
C GLN A 65 -6.72 -12.90 -5.65
N LEU A 66 -5.66 -12.46 -4.95
CA LEU A 66 -4.87 -11.30 -5.38
C LEU A 66 -4.17 -11.55 -6.72
N GLN A 67 -3.65 -12.75 -6.95
CA GLN A 67 -3.04 -13.13 -8.23
C GLN A 67 -4.05 -13.13 -9.38
N GLN A 68 -5.25 -13.66 -9.15
CA GLN A 68 -6.35 -13.60 -10.12
C GLN A 68 -6.82 -12.16 -10.38
N ALA A 69 -6.72 -11.28 -9.39
CA ALA A 69 -6.96 -9.84 -9.54
C ALA A 69 -5.81 -9.08 -10.22
N GLY A 70 -4.75 -9.77 -10.66
CA GLY A 70 -3.66 -9.19 -11.44
C GLY A 70 -2.42 -8.78 -10.64
N TYR A 71 -2.32 -9.16 -9.36
CA TYR A 71 -1.16 -8.85 -8.52
C TYR A 71 -0.14 -9.99 -8.47
N ILE A 72 1.15 -9.68 -8.47
CA ILE A 72 2.22 -10.69 -8.46
C ILE A 72 2.93 -10.67 -7.12
N LEU A 73 2.84 -11.75 -6.34
CA LEU A 73 3.61 -11.90 -5.10
C LEU A 73 5.11 -11.86 -5.39
N ARG A 74 5.82 -10.92 -4.77
CA ARG A 74 7.27 -10.72 -4.94
C ARG A 74 8.09 -10.92 -3.70
N ILE A 75 7.61 -10.47 -2.54
CA ILE A 75 8.41 -10.47 -1.30
C ILE A 75 7.72 -11.34 -0.25
N ARG A 76 8.54 -12.11 0.46
CA ARG A 76 8.18 -12.83 1.68
C ARG A 76 9.25 -12.57 2.73
N GLU A 77 8.88 -11.85 3.78
CA GLU A 77 9.78 -11.49 4.88
C GLU A 77 9.12 -11.91 6.20
N PRO A 78 9.12 -13.20 6.54
CA PRO A 78 8.54 -13.70 7.79
C PRO A 78 9.12 -13.01 9.04
N GLU A 79 10.43 -12.73 9.02
CA GLU A 79 11.16 -12.02 10.06
C GLU A 79 10.73 -10.55 10.23
N PHE A 80 10.10 -9.97 9.21
CA PHE A 80 9.62 -8.59 9.23
C PHE A 80 8.10 -8.55 9.43
N GLN A 81 7.65 -9.10 10.55
CA GLN A 81 6.23 -9.14 10.95
C GLN A 81 5.33 -9.83 9.91
N GLU A 82 5.82 -10.93 9.32
CA GLU A 82 5.11 -11.69 8.29
C GLU A 82 4.78 -10.89 7.02
N HIS A 83 5.55 -9.86 6.70
CA HIS A 83 5.32 -9.03 5.52
C HIS A 83 5.28 -9.86 4.23
N ARG A 84 4.28 -9.56 3.40
CA ARG A 84 4.22 -9.98 2.00
C ARG A 84 4.03 -8.76 1.13
N MET A 85 4.66 -8.75 -0.04
CA MET A 85 4.48 -7.68 -1.01
C MET A 85 4.07 -8.23 -2.37
N PHE A 86 3.02 -7.66 -2.95
CA PHE A 86 2.62 -7.94 -4.32
C PHE A 86 2.85 -6.70 -5.20
N LEU A 87 3.08 -6.93 -6.49
CA LEU A 87 3.18 -5.88 -7.50
C LEU A 87 1.97 -5.88 -8.43
N GLY A 88 1.40 -4.71 -8.71
CA GLY A 88 0.59 -4.44 -9.89
C GLY A 88 1.43 -3.77 -10.97
N ILE A 89 1.19 -4.10 -12.23
CA ILE A 89 2.02 -3.61 -13.36
C ILE A 89 1.40 -2.38 -14.03
N ASP A 90 0.09 -2.41 -14.29
CA ASP A 90 -0.64 -1.28 -14.90
C ASP A 90 -2.02 -1.13 -14.23
N PRO A 91 -2.19 -0.16 -13.31
CA PRO A 91 -1.18 0.80 -12.84
C PRO A 91 -0.06 0.12 -12.03
N ALA A 92 1.10 0.78 -11.94
CA ALA A 92 2.18 0.34 -11.06
C ALA A 92 1.74 0.44 -9.58
N VAL A 93 1.67 -0.69 -8.89
CA VAL A 93 1.20 -0.79 -7.51
C VAL A 93 2.18 -1.60 -6.68
N HIS A 94 2.41 -1.15 -5.45
CA HIS A 94 3.08 -1.88 -4.40
C HIS A 94 2.04 -2.21 -3.32
N LEU A 95 1.62 -3.47 -3.24
CA LEU A 95 0.63 -3.93 -2.27
C LEU A 95 1.34 -4.63 -1.11
N HIS A 96 1.48 -3.92 0.00
CA HIS A 96 2.06 -4.40 1.25
C HIS A 96 1.00 -5.07 2.10
N VAL A 97 1.25 -6.31 2.53
CA VAL A 97 0.32 -7.12 3.31
C VAL A 97 0.90 -7.38 4.69
N TYR A 98 0.14 -7.01 5.72
CA TYR A 98 0.48 -7.18 7.13
C TYR A 98 -0.69 -7.75 7.94
N GLY A 99 -0.38 -8.21 9.14
CA GLY A 99 -1.36 -8.77 10.07
C GLY A 99 -1.98 -7.71 10.97
N PRO A 100 -3.06 -8.04 11.71
CA PRO A 100 -3.63 -7.13 12.68
C PRO A 100 -2.60 -6.80 13.77
N GLY A 101 -2.51 -5.52 14.14
CA GLY A 101 -1.60 -5.09 15.19
C GLY A 101 -0.14 -4.87 14.77
N SER A 102 0.23 -5.17 13.52
CA SER A 102 1.57 -4.89 12.97
C SER A 102 1.98 -3.44 13.26
N GLN A 103 3.18 -3.28 13.83
CA GLN A 103 3.74 -1.96 14.13
C GLN A 103 4.14 -1.26 12.83
N GLU A 104 4.71 -1.99 11.87
CA GLU A 104 5.10 -1.44 10.58
C GLU A 104 3.91 -0.87 9.81
N ALA A 105 2.78 -1.61 9.79
CA ALA A 105 1.54 -1.12 9.19
C ALA A 105 1.05 0.19 9.84
N LYS A 106 1.20 0.35 11.16
CA LYS A 106 0.85 1.59 11.87
C LYS A 106 1.82 2.72 11.53
N ASP A 107 3.12 2.42 11.47
CA ASP A 107 4.17 3.40 11.18
C ASP A 107 4.06 3.94 9.76
N LEU A 108 3.74 3.10 8.77
CA LEU A 108 3.45 3.52 7.39
C LEU A 108 2.27 4.50 7.31
N ILE A 109 1.19 4.25 8.06
CA ILE A 109 0.03 5.15 8.15
C ILE A 109 0.43 6.45 8.86
N LEU A 110 1.13 6.35 9.99
CA LEU A 110 1.57 7.50 10.79
C LEU A 110 2.49 8.41 9.97
N PHE A 111 3.42 7.83 9.21
CA PHE A 111 4.34 8.56 8.36
C PHE A 111 3.60 9.35 7.27
N ARG A 112 2.66 8.71 6.56
CA ARG A 112 1.78 9.39 5.60
C ARG A 112 1.04 10.56 6.26
N ASP A 113 0.42 10.32 7.41
CA ASP A 113 -0.40 11.32 8.09
C ASP A 113 0.44 12.47 8.66
N TRP A 114 1.69 12.21 9.05
CA TRP A 114 2.67 13.22 9.43
C TRP A 114 2.99 14.15 8.25
N LEU A 115 3.39 13.58 7.11
CA LEU A 115 3.76 14.37 5.93
C LEU A 115 2.59 15.19 5.37
N ARG A 116 1.36 14.71 5.53
CA ARG A 116 0.15 15.48 5.17
C ARG A 116 -0.05 16.72 6.03
N LYS A 117 0.45 16.73 7.26
CA LYS A 117 0.25 17.81 8.24
C LYS A 117 1.48 18.69 8.45
N ASN A 118 2.66 18.24 8.02
CA ASN A 118 3.92 18.92 8.24
C ASN A 118 4.60 19.26 6.92
N ASP A 119 4.41 20.51 6.48
CA ASP A 119 4.97 21.01 5.22
C ASP A 119 6.50 21.00 5.21
N THR A 120 7.13 21.36 6.32
CA THR A 120 8.59 21.40 6.44
C THR A 120 9.20 20.02 6.25
N ASP A 121 8.66 19.00 6.91
CA ASP A 121 9.18 17.64 6.79
C ASP A 121 8.80 16.99 5.46
N ARG A 122 7.63 17.33 4.89
CA ARG A 122 7.26 16.93 3.53
C ARG A 122 8.24 17.44 2.49
N LEU A 123 8.66 18.71 2.59
CA LEU A 123 9.64 19.30 1.67
C LEU A 123 11.01 18.64 1.83
N LYS A 124 11.50 18.45 3.06
CA LYS A 124 12.76 17.74 3.33
C LYS A 124 12.74 16.31 2.79
N TYR A 125 11.64 15.59 2.98
CA TYR A 125 11.50 14.22 2.50
C TYR A 125 11.58 14.13 0.97
N GLN A 126 11.13 15.16 0.24
CA GLN A 126 11.18 15.21 -1.22
C GLN A 126 12.60 15.40 -1.78
N GLU A 127 13.56 15.80 -0.96
CA GLU A 127 14.96 16.01 -1.39
C GLU A 127 15.77 14.70 -1.46
N PHE A 128 15.25 13.62 -0.88
CA PHE A 128 15.82 12.27 -0.91
C PHE A 128 15.25 11.44 -2.08
#